data_AF-A0A3B8HHL8-F1
#
_entry.id   AF-A0A3B8HHL8-F1
#
_cell.length_a   1.000
_cell.length_b   1.000
_cell.length_c   1.000
_cell.angle_alpha   90.00
_cell.angle_beta   90.00
_cell.angle_gamma   90.00
#
_symmetry.space_group_name_H-M   'P 1'
#
loop_
_entity.id
_entity.type
_entity.pdbx_description
1 polymer ?
#
loop_
_entity_poly.entity_id
_entity_poly.type
_entity_poly.pdbx_seq_one_letter_code
_entity_poly.pdbx_strand_id
1 'polypeptide(L)'
;MKRIGLLVPTVLLTTLVVWAWAPTLQAMKPDLDKTPTVFCNVTKQPDPALMGGWKCIFKLQLEEGSTDTNPAEYWLIKIGDQYALYFDRIARNGKKRYMGWKDWSVNGKQISSGKEIRIHTENGKVFFTWKDEAPVKMTKIDLSPPK
;
A
#
# COMPACT_ATOMS: atom_id res chain seq x y z
N MET A 1 56.91 -49.73 -11.01
CA MET A 1 56.76 -48.93 -12.26
C MET A 1 55.41 -49.25 -12.89
N LYS A 2 54.78 -48.24 -13.50
CA LYS A 2 53.56 -48.25 -14.34
C LYS A 2 52.19 -48.30 -13.63
N ARG A 3 51.52 -47.14 -13.68
CA ARG A 3 50.11 -46.86 -13.43
C ARG A 3 49.27 -47.32 -14.63
N ILE A 4 48.09 -47.90 -14.40
CA ILE A 4 46.97 -47.89 -15.35
C ILE A 4 45.69 -47.71 -14.52
N GLY A 5 45.00 -46.61 -14.73
CA GLY A 5 43.70 -46.32 -14.13
C GLY A 5 42.56 -46.83 -15.00
N LEU A 6 41.35 -46.89 -14.43
CA LEU A 6 40.12 -46.83 -15.21
C LEU A 6 39.06 -46.02 -14.46
N LEU A 7 38.39 -45.18 -15.25
CA LEU A 7 37.45 -44.13 -14.90
C LEU A 7 36.16 -44.65 -14.28
N VAL A 8 35.66 -43.93 -13.27
CA VAL A 8 34.27 -44.00 -12.81
C VAL A 8 33.55 -42.76 -13.35
N PRO A 9 32.50 -42.87 -14.18
CA PRO A 9 31.76 -41.69 -14.63
C PRO A 9 30.75 -41.28 -13.57
N THR A 10 31.00 -40.11 -12.98
CA THR A 10 30.06 -39.38 -12.12
C THR A 10 28.95 -38.76 -12.98
N VAL A 11 27.73 -39.28 -12.91
CA VAL A 11 26.55 -38.64 -13.50
C VAL A 11 25.92 -37.75 -12.44
N LEU A 12 26.27 -36.46 -12.49
CA LEU A 12 25.68 -35.41 -11.65
C LEU A 12 24.42 -34.87 -12.36
N LEU A 13 23.25 -35.32 -11.94
CA LEU A 13 21.97 -34.84 -12.47
C LEU A 13 21.57 -33.54 -11.76
N THR A 14 21.96 -32.39 -12.30
CA THR A 14 21.53 -31.08 -11.78
C THR A 14 20.13 -30.74 -12.27
N THR A 15 19.15 -30.82 -11.39
CA THR A 15 17.80 -30.28 -11.59
C THR A 15 17.86 -28.75 -11.48
N LEU A 16 17.78 -28.07 -12.62
CA LEU A 16 17.58 -26.62 -12.70
C LEU A 16 16.13 -26.30 -12.30
N VAL A 17 15.92 -26.00 -11.02
CA VAL A 17 14.67 -25.38 -10.56
C VAL A 17 14.79 -23.88 -10.80
N VAL A 18 14.26 -23.42 -11.93
CA VAL A 18 14.10 -21.99 -12.21
C VAL A 18 12.96 -21.46 -11.34
N TRP A 19 13.29 -21.00 -10.14
CA TRP A 19 12.39 -20.14 -9.38
C TRP A 19 12.30 -18.82 -10.12
N ALA A 20 11.20 -18.61 -10.85
CA ALA A 20 10.84 -17.31 -11.37
C ALA A 20 10.64 -16.37 -10.17
N TRP A 21 11.65 -15.53 -9.90
CA TRP A 21 11.51 -14.41 -8.99
C TRP A 21 10.63 -13.36 -9.68
N ALA A 22 9.31 -13.51 -9.54
CA ALA A 22 8.46 -12.35 -9.65
C ALA A 22 8.84 -11.41 -8.50
N PRO A 23 9.23 -10.15 -8.74
CA PRO A 23 9.37 -9.20 -7.64
C PRO A 23 7.99 -9.06 -7.02
N THR A 24 7.80 -9.70 -5.87
CA THR A 24 6.70 -9.40 -4.97
C THR A 24 6.78 -7.91 -4.69
N LEU A 25 5.78 -7.16 -5.12
CA LEU A 25 5.47 -5.84 -4.59
C LEU A 25 5.19 -6.03 -3.09
N GLN A 26 6.27 -6.06 -2.31
CA GLN A 26 6.22 -6.06 -0.87
C GLN A 26 5.43 -4.80 -0.51
N ALA A 27 4.24 -4.98 0.09
CA ALA A 27 3.56 -3.87 0.72
C ALA A 27 4.54 -3.33 1.78
N MET A 28 5.18 -2.19 1.50
CA MET A 28 6.04 -1.55 2.47
C MET A 28 5.12 -1.13 3.60
N LYS A 29 5.15 -1.89 4.71
CA LYS A 29 4.64 -1.41 5.99
C LYS A 29 5.28 -0.02 6.16
N PRO A 30 4.52 1.08 6.24
CA PRO A 30 5.10 2.37 6.49
C PRO A 30 5.84 2.27 7.80
N ASP A 31 6.80 3.16 7.96
CA ASP A 31 7.60 3.30 9.17
C ASP A 31 6.69 3.85 10.29
N LEU A 32 5.71 3.05 10.70
CA LEU A 32 4.79 3.28 11.82
C LEU A 32 5.57 3.35 13.14
N ASP A 33 6.81 2.88 13.13
CA ASP A 33 7.74 2.95 14.24
C ASP A 33 8.23 4.40 14.44
N LYS A 34 8.05 5.29 13.45
CA LYS A 34 8.20 6.74 13.64
C LYS A 34 6.95 7.32 14.29
N THR A 35 7.16 8.04 15.39
CA THR A 35 6.13 8.78 16.12
C THR A 35 5.34 9.69 15.17
N PRO A 36 3.99 9.71 15.23
CA PRO A 36 3.20 10.67 14.48
C PRO A 36 3.59 12.10 14.78
N THR A 37 3.79 12.89 13.74
CA THR A 37 4.14 14.32 13.84
C THR A 37 2.91 15.22 13.90
N VAL A 38 1.75 14.70 13.49
CA VAL A 38 0.45 15.37 13.49
C VAL A 38 -0.67 14.34 13.70
N PHE A 39 -1.82 14.80 14.18
CA PHE A 39 -3.01 13.99 14.39
C PHE A 39 -4.19 14.53 13.58
N CYS A 40 -5.12 13.63 13.25
CA CYS A 40 -6.34 13.96 12.50
C CYS A 40 -7.24 14.93 13.28
N ASN A 41 -7.96 15.77 12.54
CA ASN A 41 -9.08 16.53 13.11
C ASN A 41 -10.34 15.66 13.14
N VAL A 42 -10.68 15.11 14.31
CA VAL A 42 -11.79 14.16 14.46
C VAL A 42 -13.04 14.85 14.99
N THR A 43 -14.06 15.01 14.13
CA THR A 43 -15.36 15.57 14.54
C THR A 43 -16.36 14.50 14.95
N LYS A 44 -16.18 13.26 14.44
CA LYS A 44 -16.93 12.07 14.85
C LYS A 44 -16.02 10.86 14.78
N GLN A 45 -16.11 9.98 15.80
CA GLN A 45 -15.29 8.77 15.85
C GLN A 45 -15.36 7.99 14.53
N PRO A 46 -14.22 7.51 14.00
CA PRO A 46 -14.17 6.81 12.73
C PRO A 46 -15.01 5.54 12.75
N ASP A 47 -15.63 5.24 11.62
CA ASP A 47 -16.17 3.92 11.33
C ASP A 47 -15.06 2.87 11.49
N PRO A 48 -15.27 1.79 12.26
CA PRO A 48 -14.26 0.74 12.46
C PRO A 48 -13.68 0.18 11.16
N ALA A 49 -14.42 0.18 10.05
CA ALA A 49 -13.92 -0.26 8.76
C ALA A 49 -12.77 0.64 8.24
N LEU A 50 -12.75 1.93 8.58
CA LEU A 50 -11.66 2.84 8.18
C LEU A 50 -10.33 2.55 8.88
N MET A 51 -10.36 1.89 10.03
CA MET A 51 -9.17 1.67 10.87
C MET A 51 -8.18 0.72 10.21
N GLY A 52 -6.89 0.85 10.52
CA GLY A 52 -5.82 0.00 9.98
C GLY A 52 -5.37 0.40 8.58
N GLY A 53 -4.68 -0.52 7.90
CA GLY A 53 -4.06 -0.30 6.60
C GLY A 53 -4.96 -0.65 5.41
N TRP A 54 -4.96 0.19 4.38
CA TRP A 54 -5.71 0.01 3.14
C TRP A 54 -4.89 0.46 1.93
N LYS A 55 -5.05 -0.21 0.79
CA LYS A 55 -4.40 0.14 -0.47
C LYS A 55 -5.33 0.05 -1.68
N CYS A 56 -5.02 0.81 -2.72
CA CYS A 56 -5.63 0.68 -4.04
C CYS A 56 -4.67 1.13 -5.14
N ILE A 57 -5.03 0.82 -6.39
CA ILE A 57 -4.43 1.41 -7.58
C ILE A 57 -5.50 2.28 -8.24
N PHE A 58 -5.32 3.60 -8.18
CA PHE A 58 -6.14 4.55 -8.91
C PHE A 58 -5.51 4.77 -10.29
N LYS A 59 -6.31 4.80 -11.35
CA LYS A 59 -5.83 5.09 -12.72
C LYS A 59 -6.47 6.39 -13.18
N LEU A 60 -5.64 7.39 -13.46
CA LEU A 60 -6.08 8.67 -13.99
C LEU A 60 -5.84 8.72 -15.49
N GLN A 61 -6.87 9.00 -16.27
CA GLN A 61 -6.71 9.26 -17.69
C GLN A 61 -6.21 10.69 -17.90
N LEU A 62 -5.12 10.85 -18.64
CA LEU A 62 -4.55 12.16 -18.97
C LEU A 62 -5.10 12.65 -20.32
N GLU A 63 -5.10 13.97 -20.53
CA GLU A 63 -5.63 14.62 -21.74
C GLU A 63 -4.96 14.11 -23.03
N GLU A 64 -3.67 13.78 -22.95
CA GLU A 64 -2.88 13.21 -24.06
C GLU A 64 -3.21 11.75 -24.40
N GLY A 65 -4.20 11.15 -23.72
CA GLY A 65 -4.62 9.77 -23.94
C GLY A 65 -3.82 8.71 -23.18
N SER A 66 -2.78 9.12 -22.44
CA SER A 66 -2.02 8.22 -21.56
C SER A 66 -2.74 8.01 -20.22
N THR A 67 -2.37 6.96 -19.48
CA THR A 67 -2.92 6.68 -18.14
C THR A 67 -1.83 6.80 -17.09
N ASP A 68 -2.07 7.62 -16.06
CA ASP A 68 -1.23 7.73 -14.87
C ASP A 68 -1.67 6.73 -13.80
N THR A 69 -0.82 5.74 -13.52
CA THR A 69 -1.08 4.75 -12.47
C THR A 69 -0.64 5.29 -11.11
N ASN A 70 -1.61 5.48 -10.22
CA ASN A 70 -1.47 6.08 -8.91
C ASN A 70 -1.75 5.04 -7.79
N PRO A 71 -0.76 4.24 -7.36
CA PRO A 71 -0.86 3.51 -6.11
C PRO A 71 -1.11 4.47 -4.94
N ALA A 72 -2.07 4.14 -4.09
CA ALA A 72 -2.35 4.89 -2.88
C ALA A 72 -2.60 3.94 -1.71
N GLU A 73 -2.02 4.27 -0.56
CA GLU A 73 -2.09 3.51 0.67
C GLU A 73 -2.30 4.45 1.86
N TYR A 74 -2.99 3.98 2.89
CA TYR A 74 -3.11 4.71 4.14
C TYR A 74 -3.21 3.79 5.36
N TRP A 75 -2.85 4.32 6.52
CA TRP A 75 -3.05 3.70 7.82
C TRP A 75 -3.70 4.69 8.77
N LEU A 76 -4.88 4.35 9.28
CA LEU A 76 -5.54 5.09 10.36
C LEU A 76 -5.40 4.29 11.66
N ILE A 77 -4.67 4.85 12.62
CA ILE A 77 -4.40 4.20 13.91
C ILE A 77 -4.85 5.09 15.06
N LYS A 78 -5.24 4.48 16.19
CA LYS A 78 -5.54 5.19 17.43
C LYS A 78 -4.31 5.15 18.34
N ILE A 79 -3.93 6.30 18.89
CA ILE A 79 -2.84 6.44 19.87
C ILE A 79 -3.37 7.29 21.03
N GLY A 80 -3.45 6.69 22.22
CA GLY A 80 -4.17 7.31 23.33
C GLY A 80 -5.61 7.62 22.90
N ASP A 81 -6.01 8.88 23.02
CA ASP A 81 -7.35 9.35 22.61
C ASP A 81 -7.38 10.03 21.23
N GLN A 82 -6.26 10.05 20.52
CA GLN A 82 -6.13 10.69 19.21
C GLN A 82 -6.02 9.66 18.08
N TYR A 83 -6.21 10.12 16.84
CA TYR A 83 -6.09 9.30 15.64
C TYR A 83 -5.00 9.87 14.74
N ALA A 84 -4.08 9.01 14.30
CA ALA A 84 -3.01 9.36 13.38
C ALA A 84 -3.27 8.70 12.02
N LEU A 85 -3.12 9.49 10.95
CA LEU A 85 -3.26 9.02 9.58
C LEU A 85 -1.90 9.12 8.88
N TYR A 86 -1.34 7.98 8.50
CA TYR A 86 -0.26 7.94 7.53
C TYR A 86 -0.84 7.77 6.14
N PHE A 87 -0.42 8.60 5.18
CA PHE A 87 -0.86 8.49 3.79
C PHE A 87 0.35 8.39 2.88
N ASP A 88 0.29 7.54 1.86
CA ASP A 88 1.28 7.42 0.81
C ASP A 88 0.59 7.29 -0.55
N ARG A 89 1.01 8.09 -1.51
CA ARG A 89 0.54 7.99 -2.90
C ARG A 89 1.65 8.32 -3.85
N ILE A 90 1.77 7.49 -4.88
CA ILE A 90 2.62 7.74 -6.04
C ILE A 90 1.75 8.32 -7.17
N ALA A 91 2.27 9.30 -7.89
CA ALA A 91 1.59 9.99 -8.98
C ALA A 91 2.59 10.35 -10.09
N ARG A 92 2.06 10.80 -11.25
CA ARG A 92 2.85 11.23 -12.42
C ARG A 92 3.79 10.11 -12.90
N ASN A 93 3.28 8.89 -13.01
CA ASN A 93 4.00 7.70 -13.43
C ASN A 93 5.27 7.47 -12.61
N GLY A 94 5.17 7.55 -11.29
CA GLY A 94 6.31 7.36 -10.38
C GLY A 94 7.11 8.62 -10.07
N LYS A 95 6.93 9.71 -10.82
CA LYS A 95 7.77 10.92 -10.69
C LYS A 95 7.45 11.75 -9.45
N LYS A 96 6.32 11.53 -8.78
CA LYS A 96 5.94 12.26 -7.57
C LYS A 96 5.39 11.32 -6.51
N ARG A 97 5.83 11.51 -5.27
CA ARG A 97 5.32 10.77 -4.10
C ARG A 97 4.80 11.76 -3.06
N TYR A 98 3.63 11.49 -2.52
CA TYR A 98 2.99 12.23 -1.44
C TYR A 98 2.89 11.32 -0.24
N MET A 99 3.82 11.44 0.71
CA MET A 99 3.88 10.55 1.87
C MET A 99 3.91 11.31 3.20
N GLY A 100 3.57 10.61 4.30
CA GLY A 100 3.74 11.08 5.67
C GLY A 100 2.45 11.18 6.48
N TRP A 101 2.62 11.58 7.74
CA TRP A 101 1.50 11.84 8.67
C TRP A 101 0.68 13.04 8.19
N LYS A 102 -0.65 12.92 8.32
CA LYS A 102 -1.63 13.92 7.87
C LYS A 102 -2.58 14.30 8.99
N ASP A 103 -2.91 15.58 9.04
CA ASP A 103 -3.89 16.21 9.93
C ASP A 103 -5.31 16.24 9.31
N TRP A 104 -5.60 15.30 8.41
CA TRP A 104 -6.86 15.24 7.68
C TRP A 104 -8.07 15.07 8.61
N SER A 105 -9.22 15.51 8.14
CA SER A 105 -10.46 15.45 8.92
C SER A 105 -11.07 14.05 8.88
N VAL A 106 -11.52 13.57 10.03
CA VAL A 106 -12.26 12.31 10.19
C VAL A 106 -13.66 12.61 10.72
N ASN A 107 -14.68 12.14 10.01
CA ASN A 107 -16.07 12.33 10.37
C ASN A 107 -16.87 11.03 10.18
N GLY A 108 -16.77 10.11 11.14
CA GLY A 108 -17.49 8.85 11.07
C GLY A 108 -17.02 8.01 9.89
N LYS A 109 -17.82 7.96 8.83
CA LYS A 109 -17.60 7.13 7.64
C LYS A 109 -16.63 7.73 6.63
N GLN A 110 -16.03 8.89 6.90
CA GLN A 110 -15.21 9.61 5.93
C GLN A 110 -13.91 10.16 6.53
N ILE A 111 -12.82 10.06 5.77
CA ILE A 111 -11.57 10.80 5.93
C ILE A 111 -11.45 11.77 4.75
N SER A 112 -11.08 13.01 4.99
CA SER A 112 -10.95 14.03 3.95
C SER A 112 -9.70 14.89 4.11
N SER A 113 -8.97 15.06 3.02
CA SER A 113 -7.89 16.05 2.89
C SER A 113 -8.39 17.50 2.73
N GLY A 114 -9.71 17.71 2.76
CA GLY A 114 -10.37 18.99 2.54
C GLY A 114 -10.64 19.31 1.07
N LYS A 115 -9.72 19.02 0.15
CA LYS A 115 -9.84 19.42 -1.26
C LYS A 115 -9.84 18.28 -2.27
N GLU A 116 -8.86 17.38 -2.20
CA GLU A 116 -8.60 16.47 -3.32
C GLU A 116 -8.87 15.01 -3.03
N ILE A 117 -8.69 14.57 -1.81
CA ILE A 117 -8.77 13.17 -1.44
C ILE A 117 -9.88 12.97 -0.43
N ARG A 118 -10.74 12.00 -0.74
CA ARG A 118 -11.77 11.47 0.15
C ARG A 118 -11.61 9.97 0.24
N ILE A 119 -11.56 9.44 1.46
CA ILE A 119 -11.67 8.01 1.74
C ILE A 119 -12.96 7.82 2.51
N HIS A 120 -13.80 6.86 2.12
CA HIS A 120 -15.08 6.66 2.79
C HIS A 120 -15.48 5.19 2.89
N THR A 121 -16.41 4.90 3.81
CA THR A 121 -17.02 3.59 3.96
C THR A 121 -18.41 3.55 3.35
N GLU A 122 -18.68 2.46 2.63
CA GLU A 122 -20.02 2.12 2.16
C GLU A 122 -20.20 0.61 2.28
N ASN A 123 -21.25 0.16 2.97
CA ASN A 123 -21.56 -1.27 3.17
C ASN A 123 -20.35 -2.09 3.68
N GLY A 124 -19.60 -1.53 4.64
CA GLY A 124 -18.41 -2.17 5.23
C GLY A 124 -17.18 -2.21 4.33
N LYS A 125 -17.25 -1.66 3.11
CA LYS A 125 -16.13 -1.55 2.17
C LYS A 125 -15.53 -0.15 2.25
N VAL A 126 -14.24 -0.02 1.95
CA VAL A 126 -13.53 1.26 1.92
C VAL A 126 -13.26 1.66 0.48
N PHE A 127 -13.42 2.95 0.19
CA PHE A 127 -13.23 3.51 -1.15
C PHE A 127 -12.35 4.75 -1.08
N PHE A 128 -11.49 4.91 -2.09
CA PHE A 128 -10.65 6.07 -2.32
C PHE A 128 -11.20 6.88 -3.51
N THR A 129 -11.27 8.18 -3.36
CA THR A 129 -11.67 9.13 -4.40
C THR A 129 -10.65 10.25 -4.50
N TRP A 130 -10.23 10.56 -5.73
CA TRP A 130 -9.44 11.76 -6.03
C TRP A 130 -10.29 12.75 -6.82
N LYS A 131 -10.50 13.94 -6.25
CA LYS A 131 -11.38 15.00 -6.76
C LYS A 131 -12.78 14.44 -7.04
N ASP A 132 -13.25 14.60 -8.27
CA ASP A 132 -14.58 14.21 -8.71
C ASP A 132 -14.58 12.88 -9.50
N GLU A 133 -13.47 12.14 -9.44
CA GLU A 133 -13.31 10.86 -10.12
C GLU A 133 -14.13 9.75 -9.45
N ALA A 134 -14.40 8.70 -10.22
CA ALA A 134 -15.11 7.54 -9.70
C ALA A 134 -14.38 6.92 -8.49
N PRO A 135 -15.09 6.57 -7.40
CA PRO A 135 -14.48 5.91 -6.25
C PRO A 135 -13.87 4.55 -6.63
N VAL A 136 -12.66 4.30 -6.15
CA VAL A 136 -11.97 3.03 -6.30
C VAL A 136 -12.01 2.27 -4.98
N LYS A 137 -12.52 1.04 -5.03
CA LYS A 137 -12.54 0.15 -3.87
C LYS A 137 -11.13 -0.15 -3.40
N MET A 138 -10.89 -0.01 -2.10
CA MET A 138 -9.63 -0.33 -1.46
C MET A 138 -9.62 -1.78 -0.95
N THR A 139 -8.42 -2.33 -0.86
CA THR A 139 -8.14 -3.65 -0.31
C THR A 139 -7.41 -3.49 1.01
N LYS A 140 -7.81 -4.28 2.01
CA LYS A 140 -7.14 -4.28 3.32
C LYS A 140 -5.68 -4.71 3.15
N ILE A 141 -4.77 -4.03 3.84
CA ILE A 141 -3.37 -4.46 3.93
C ILE A 141 -3.31 -5.46 5.07
N ASP A 142 -2.92 -6.70 4.76
CA ASP A 142 -2.60 -7.69 5.78
C ASP A 142 -1.31 -7.27 6.47
N LEU A 143 -1.39 -7.11 7.80
CA LEU A 143 -0.25 -6.76 8.65
C LEU A 143 0.45 -8.00 9.21
N SER A 144 -0.01 -9.20 8.84
CA SER A 144 0.66 -10.44 9.19
C SER A 144 2.10 -10.42 8.68
N PRO A 145 3.10 -10.76 9.51
CA PRO A 145 4.46 -10.95 9.02
C PRO A 145 4.44 -12.03 7.91
N PRO A 146 5.30 -11.93 6.89
CA PRO A 146 5.46 -13.01 5.94
C PRO A 146 5.79 -14.30 6.72
N LYS A 147 5.04 -15.37 6.45
CA LYS A 147 5.29 -16.71 7.00
C LYS A 147 6.58 -17.28 6.46
#